data_AF-A0A8D9GC30-F1
#
_entry.id   AF-A0A8D9GC30-F1
#
_cell.length_a   1.000
_cell.length_b   1.000
_cell.length_c   1.000
_cell.angle_alpha   90.00
_cell.angle_beta   90.00
_cell.angle_gamma   90.00
#
_symmetry.space_group_name_H-M   'P 1'
#
loop_
_entity.id
_entity.type
_entity.pdbx_description
1 polymer ?
#
loop_
_entity_poly.entity_id
_entity_poly.type
_entity_poly.pdbx_seq_one_letter_code
_entity_poly.pdbx_strand_id
1 'polypeptide(L)'
;MTDRVIRHTKRLPQSRCSPFTNGSVMIFIPFERKSKSLTFLIFIYLFIYRTTDVTKEKEQKEEAARLGVELSLFMAEAMFILSDDRRSMTYFCFFTLFKTKMDRRGPAVRRLYRVIQHVYATYIKPKNLVYIDGGKSTQSKLMGTFRQDFVSAIRGLAHTVSTLEIGCLVKPSVFEQYNQELKKLEENLGSVKDVSEANGFAREAIESEILPLWKSLFETNSQVIKLDKTINSELLRPLLNELNKEVCARSL
;
A
#
# COMPACT_ATOMS: atom_id res chain seq x y z
N MET A 1 -32.40 28.40 64.84
CA MET A 1 -31.12 28.08 65.51
C MET A 1 -30.23 27.38 64.48
N THR A 2 -28.93 27.70 64.51
CA THR A 2 -27.84 27.28 63.60
C THR A 2 -27.73 27.97 62.24
N ASP A 3 -26.46 28.14 61.92
CA ASP A 3 -25.75 29.22 61.25
C ASP A 3 -24.83 28.58 60.21
N ARG A 4 -24.46 29.34 59.17
CA ARG A 4 -23.35 29.13 58.21
C ARG A 4 -23.35 27.88 57.30
N VAL A 5 -22.98 28.09 56.04
CA VAL A 5 -21.60 27.85 55.54
C VAL A 5 -21.54 28.21 54.05
N ILE A 6 -20.69 29.18 53.73
CA ILE A 6 -20.21 29.50 52.37
C ILE A 6 -19.34 28.34 51.88
N ARG A 7 -19.58 27.83 50.66
CA ARG A 7 -18.56 27.10 49.89
C ARG A 7 -18.47 27.61 48.47
N HIS A 8 -17.41 28.38 48.22
CA HIS A 8 -16.88 28.63 46.89
C HIS A 8 -16.48 27.30 46.22
N THR A 9 -17.13 26.95 45.13
CA THR A 9 -16.65 25.91 44.22
C THR A 9 -15.96 26.56 43.03
N LYS A 10 -14.63 26.61 43.09
CA LYS A 10 -13.76 26.87 41.94
C LYS A 10 -14.07 25.82 40.85
N ARG A 11 -14.47 26.25 39.66
CA ARG A 11 -14.32 25.44 38.43
C ARG A 11 -13.25 26.09 37.55
N LEU A 12 -12.28 25.27 37.19
CA LEU A 12 -11.14 25.56 36.33
C LEU A 12 -11.61 25.96 34.92
N PRO A 13 -10.92 26.87 34.22
CA PRO A 13 -11.29 27.25 32.87
C PRO A 13 -11.05 26.10 31.89
N GLN A 14 -12.07 25.84 31.06
CA GLN A 14 -12.02 24.96 29.90
C GLN A 14 -10.82 25.31 29.01
N SER A 15 -9.96 24.32 28.76
CA SER A 15 -8.94 24.39 27.72
C SER A 15 -9.63 24.56 26.37
N ARG A 16 -9.38 25.71 25.72
CA ARG A 16 -9.83 25.96 24.36
C ARG A 16 -9.01 25.11 23.40
N CYS A 17 -9.57 24.02 22.89
CA CYS A 17 -9.19 23.49 21.59
C CYS A 17 -9.43 24.59 20.56
N SER A 18 -8.39 25.01 19.84
CA SER A 18 -8.53 25.88 18.67
C SER A 18 -8.57 25.00 17.41
N PRO A 19 -9.60 25.13 16.56
CA PRO A 19 -9.56 24.57 15.22
C PRO A 19 -9.03 25.67 14.29
N PHE A 20 -7.89 25.45 13.62
CA PHE A 20 -7.53 26.28 12.48
C PHE A 20 -7.68 25.47 11.20
N THR A 21 -8.69 25.91 10.46
CA THR A 21 -9.18 25.52 9.15
C THR A 21 -8.16 25.77 8.05
N ASN A 22 -8.22 24.88 7.06
CA ASN A 22 -7.61 24.96 5.74
C ASN A 22 -7.71 26.35 5.10
N GLY A 23 -6.60 26.82 4.53
CA GLY A 23 -6.54 28.00 3.68
C GLY A 23 -5.11 28.53 3.62
N SER A 24 -4.38 28.20 2.55
CA SER A 24 -3.06 28.75 2.26
C SER A 24 -3.17 30.24 1.97
N VAL A 25 -3.21 31.07 3.01
CA VAL A 25 -3.07 32.52 2.89
C VAL A 25 -1.58 32.84 2.98
N MET A 26 -0.99 33.21 1.85
CA MET A 26 0.36 33.76 1.81
C MET A 26 0.32 35.17 2.43
N ILE A 27 0.56 35.26 3.73
CA ILE A 27 0.59 36.54 4.44
C ILE A 27 1.90 37.25 4.09
N PHE A 28 1.83 38.26 3.21
CA PHE A 28 2.89 39.26 3.06
C PHE A 28 2.82 40.21 4.26
N ILE A 29 3.73 40.04 5.23
CA ILE A 29 3.91 41.00 6.32
C ILE A 29 4.90 42.07 5.84
N PRO A 30 4.52 43.36 5.80
CA PRO A 30 5.43 44.41 5.38
C PRO A 30 6.61 44.51 6.36
N PHE A 31 7.82 44.47 5.79
CA PHE A 31 9.08 44.48 6.53
C PHE A 31 9.35 45.89 7.09
N GLU A 32 8.85 46.18 8.29
CA GLU A 32 9.29 47.34 9.05
C GLU A 32 10.58 47.02 9.81
N ARG A 33 11.69 47.61 9.32
CA ARG A 33 13.00 47.63 9.98
C ARG A 33 12.86 48.26 11.37
N LYS A 34 12.68 47.46 12.43
CA LYS A 34 13.32 47.71 13.76
C LYS A 34 13.05 46.72 14.90
N SER A 35 12.31 45.62 14.73
CA SER A 35 12.13 44.68 15.84
C SER A 35 12.83 43.34 15.61
N LYS A 36 14.04 43.19 16.16
CA LYS A 36 14.67 41.89 16.42
C LYS A 36 13.98 41.19 17.60
N SER A 37 12.65 41.10 17.57
CA SER A 37 11.91 40.44 18.64
C SER A 37 12.20 38.94 18.60
N LEU A 38 12.58 38.35 19.73
CA LEU A 38 12.79 36.91 19.89
C LEU A 38 11.58 36.11 19.39
N THR A 39 10.36 36.65 19.54
CA THR A 39 9.13 36.02 19.03
C THR A 39 9.09 35.92 17.51
N PHE A 40 9.64 36.90 16.79
CA PHE A 40 9.71 36.90 15.32
C PHE A 40 10.72 35.86 14.81
N LEU A 41 11.87 35.76 15.48
CA LEU A 41 12.88 34.72 15.21
C LEU A 41 12.33 33.30 15.46
N ILE A 42 11.61 33.11 16.57
CA ILE A 42 10.93 31.83 16.87
C ILE A 42 9.91 31.48 15.79
N PHE A 43 9.13 32.46 15.32
CA PHE A 43 8.15 32.24 14.26
C PHE A 43 8.80 31.84 12.93
N ILE A 44 9.86 32.53 12.51
CA ILE A 44 10.62 32.16 11.30
C ILE A 44 11.21 30.76 11.44
N TYR A 45 11.81 30.43 12.59
CA TYR A 45 12.38 29.11 12.83
C TYR A 45 11.32 28.00 12.76
N LEU A 46 10.16 28.19 13.40
CA LEU A 46 9.05 27.24 13.35
C LEU A 46 8.48 27.10 11.93
N PHE A 47 8.38 28.20 11.18
CA PHE A 47 7.93 28.20 9.80
C PHE A 47 8.89 27.40 8.92
N ILE A 48 10.19 27.70 8.97
CA ILE A 48 11.22 26.96 8.20
C ILE A 48 11.19 25.48 8.58
N TYR A 49 11.22 25.16 9.88
CA TYR A 49 11.18 23.78 10.35
C TYR A 49 9.96 23.03 9.80
N ARG A 50 8.76 23.62 9.90
CA ARG A 50 7.53 23.03 9.35
C ARG A 50 7.60 22.86 7.83
N THR A 51 8.13 23.83 7.09
CA THR A 51 8.27 23.69 5.63
C THR A 51 9.22 22.57 5.25
N THR A 52 10.32 22.38 5.99
CA THR A 52 11.26 21.27 5.73
C THR A 52 10.64 19.90 6.00
N ASP A 53 9.77 19.80 7.01
CA ASP A 53 9.09 18.55 7.38
C ASP A 53 8.07 18.15 6.31
N VAL A 54 7.26 19.11 5.85
CA VAL A 54 6.28 18.90 4.77
C VAL A 54 6.94 18.49 3.45
N THR A 55 8.09 19.09 3.11
CA THR A 55 8.84 18.70 1.91
C THR A 55 9.34 17.26 2.01
N LYS A 56 9.93 16.88 3.15
CA LYS A 56 10.40 15.51 3.39
C LYS A 56 9.26 14.49 3.37
N GLU A 57 8.12 14.84 3.96
CA GLU A 57 6.93 13.98 3.95
C GLU A 57 6.47 13.72 2.51
N LYS A 58 6.46 14.76 1.67
CA LYS A 58 6.10 14.64 0.25
C LYS A 58 7.08 13.72 -0.51
N GLU A 59 8.38 13.91 -0.31
CA GLU A 59 9.42 13.05 -0.90
C GLU A 59 9.26 11.59 -0.48
N GLN A 60 8.98 11.33 0.80
CA GLN A 60 8.75 9.97 1.30
C GLN A 60 7.47 9.34 0.77
N LYS A 61 6.42 10.14 0.56
CA LYS A 61 5.16 9.69 -0.07
C LYS A 61 5.38 9.31 -1.54
N GLU A 62 6.16 10.09 -2.27
CA GLU A 62 6.53 9.77 -3.65
C GLU A 62 7.38 8.51 -3.74
N GLU A 63 8.37 8.36 -2.85
CA GLU A 63 9.20 7.15 -2.78
C GLU A 63 8.37 5.91 -2.41
N ALA A 64 7.46 6.02 -1.43
CA ALA A 64 6.56 4.91 -1.09
C ALA A 64 5.66 4.50 -2.27
N ALA A 65 5.22 5.47 -3.09
CA ALA A 65 4.46 5.17 -4.31
C ALA A 65 5.34 4.46 -5.35
N ARG A 66 6.59 4.91 -5.56
CA ARG A 66 7.57 4.27 -6.46
C ARG A 66 7.82 2.81 -6.08
N LEU A 67 8.10 2.55 -4.80
CA LEU A 67 8.33 1.20 -4.30
C LEU A 67 7.06 0.33 -4.35
N GLY A 68 5.88 0.95 -4.20
CA GLY A 68 4.61 0.28 -4.41
C GLY A 68 4.39 -0.20 -5.85
N VAL A 69 4.80 0.61 -6.84
CA VAL A 69 4.82 0.23 -8.27
C VAL A 69 5.76 -0.95 -8.46
N GLU A 70 6.96 -0.89 -7.91
CA GLU A 70 7.96 -1.95 -8.06
C GLU A 70 7.48 -3.29 -7.48
N LEU A 71 6.95 -3.31 -6.26
CA LEU A 71 6.34 -4.50 -5.67
C LEU A 71 5.16 -5.04 -6.49
N SER A 72 4.39 -4.12 -7.10
CA SER A 72 3.27 -4.47 -7.97
C SER A 72 3.73 -5.14 -9.26
N LEU A 73 4.86 -4.72 -9.83
CA LEU A 73 5.48 -5.38 -10.98
C LEU A 73 5.98 -6.78 -10.62
N PHE A 74 6.61 -6.97 -9.47
CA PHE A 74 7.00 -8.32 -9.00
C PHE A 74 5.79 -9.23 -8.78
N MET A 75 4.70 -8.69 -8.23
CA MET A 75 3.45 -9.45 -8.09
C MET A 75 2.88 -9.82 -9.47
N ALA A 76 2.87 -8.87 -10.42
CA ALA A 76 2.43 -9.14 -11.79
C ALA A 76 3.28 -10.24 -12.43
N GLU A 77 4.61 -10.13 -12.35
CA GLU A 77 5.54 -11.13 -12.87
C GLU A 77 5.28 -12.53 -12.29
N ALA A 78 5.09 -12.63 -10.97
CA ALA A 78 4.70 -13.89 -10.33
C ALA A 78 3.36 -14.44 -10.86
N MET A 79 2.41 -13.57 -11.19
CA MET A 79 1.15 -13.98 -11.82
C MET A 79 1.37 -14.56 -13.22
N PHE A 80 2.28 -14.00 -14.02
CA PHE A 80 2.65 -14.55 -15.32
C PHE A 80 3.38 -15.89 -15.18
N ILE A 81 4.29 -16.03 -14.22
CA ILE A 81 5.02 -17.28 -13.95
C ILE A 81 4.05 -18.43 -13.61
N LEU A 82 2.99 -18.12 -12.85
CA LEU A 82 1.98 -19.10 -12.43
C LEU A 82 0.77 -19.18 -13.37
N SER A 83 0.77 -18.47 -14.49
CA SER A 83 -0.41 -18.33 -15.36
C SER A 83 -0.80 -19.64 -16.08
N ASP A 84 0.08 -20.64 -16.07
CA ASP A 84 -0.19 -22.00 -16.56
C ASP A 84 -1.28 -22.72 -15.75
N ASP A 85 -1.42 -22.39 -14.46
CA ASP A 85 -2.50 -22.86 -13.60
C ASP A 85 -3.14 -21.71 -12.82
N ARG A 86 -4.36 -21.36 -13.22
CA ARG A 86 -5.17 -20.31 -12.57
C ARG A 86 -5.30 -20.54 -11.07
N ARG A 87 -5.40 -21.79 -10.62
CA ARG A 87 -5.53 -22.12 -9.19
C ARG A 87 -4.28 -21.74 -8.42
N SER A 88 -3.10 -22.15 -8.89
CA SER A 88 -1.81 -21.82 -8.28
C SER A 88 -1.57 -20.31 -8.25
N MET A 89 -1.84 -19.61 -9.34
CA MET A 89 -1.74 -18.15 -9.42
C MET A 89 -2.65 -17.45 -8.39
N THR A 90 -3.94 -17.78 -8.40
CA THR A 90 -4.91 -17.21 -7.45
C THR A 90 -4.48 -17.53 -6.02
N TYR A 91 -4.17 -18.80 -5.72
CA TYR A 91 -3.74 -19.22 -4.39
C TYR A 91 -2.53 -18.42 -3.92
N PHE A 92 -1.50 -18.26 -4.77
CA PHE A 92 -0.32 -17.49 -4.44
C PHE A 92 -0.67 -16.03 -4.12
N CYS A 93 -1.39 -15.34 -4.99
CA CYS A 93 -1.78 -13.95 -4.80
C CYS A 93 -2.54 -13.73 -3.48
N PHE A 94 -3.60 -14.50 -3.27
CA PHE A 94 -4.45 -14.34 -2.10
C PHE A 94 -3.75 -14.78 -0.82
N PHE A 95 -3.07 -15.91 -0.83
CA PHE A 95 -2.36 -16.38 0.36
C PHE A 95 -1.28 -15.37 0.78
N THR A 96 -0.52 -14.85 -0.18
CA THR A 96 0.51 -13.84 0.06
C THR A 96 -0.09 -12.56 0.66
N LEU A 97 -1.22 -12.08 0.15
CA LEU A 97 -1.94 -10.96 0.77
C LEU A 97 -2.50 -11.30 2.16
N PHE A 98 -3.09 -12.48 2.36
CA PHE A 98 -3.74 -12.88 3.61
C PHE A 98 -2.76 -13.19 4.74
N LYS A 99 -1.59 -13.75 4.44
CA LYS A 99 -0.58 -14.09 5.45
C LYS A 99 0.10 -12.89 6.09
N THR A 100 -0.01 -11.72 5.50
CA THR A 100 0.58 -10.49 6.05
C THR A 100 0.02 -10.14 7.44
N LYS A 101 -1.17 -10.67 7.80
CA LYS A 101 -1.93 -10.31 9.02
C LYS A 101 -2.16 -8.80 9.18
N MET A 102 -1.96 -8.02 8.10
CA MET A 102 -2.16 -6.57 8.11
C MET A 102 -3.65 -6.25 7.92
N ASP A 103 -4.02 -5.00 8.24
CA ASP A 103 -5.35 -4.52 7.91
C ASP A 103 -5.56 -4.62 6.39
N ARG A 104 -6.50 -5.48 5.98
CA ARG A 104 -6.89 -5.68 4.59
C ARG A 104 -7.50 -4.43 3.98
N ARG A 105 -7.95 -3.50 4.82
CA ARG A 105 -8.42 -2.17 4.41
C ARG A 105 -7.28 -1.16 4.32
N GLY A 106 -6.05 -1.51 4.70
CA GLY A 106 -4.90 -0.64 4.55
C GLY A 106 -4.70 -0.20 3.10
N PRO A 107 -4.31 1.06 2.85
CA PRO A 107 -4.23 1.64 1.52
C PRO A 107 -3.29 0.84 0.59
N ALA A 108 -2.13 0.38 1.09
CA ALA A 108 -1.17 -0.39 0.29
C ALA A 108 -1.72 -1.75 -0.19
N VAL A 109 -2.28 -2.54 0.74
CA VAL A 109 -2.85 -3.87 0.42
C VAL A 109 -4.01 -3.75 -0.55
N ARG A 110 -4.85 -2.72 -0.39
CA ARG A 110 -5.96 -2.43 -1.30
C ARG A 110 -5.48 -2.10 -2.72
N ARG A 111 -4.37 -1.35 -2.85
CA ARG A 111 -3.77 -1.00 -4.15
C ARG A 111 -3.15 -2.22 -4.83
N LEU A 112 -2.39 -3.03 -4.10
CA LEU A 112 -1.87 -4.31 -4.59
C LEU A 112 -2.99 -5.24 -5.08
N TYR A 113 -4.08 -5.35 -4.31
CA TYR A 113 -5.22 -6.15 -4.71
C TYR A 113 -5.81 -5.71 -6.06
N ARG A 114 -5.93 -4.40 -6.27
CA ARG A 114 -6.42 -3.84 -7.54
C ARG A 114 -5.49 -4.13 -8.70
N VAL A 115 -4.17 -4.04 -8.49
CA VAL A 115 -3.19 -4.42 -9.51
C VAL A 115 -3.38 -5.88 -9.91
N ILE A 116 -3.51 -6.79 -8.95
CA ILE A 116 -3.72 -8.22 -9.24
C ILE A 116 -4.95 -8.41 -10.12
N GLN A 117 -6.06 -7.74 -9.80
CA GLN A 117 -7.28 -7.85 -10.60
C GLN A 117 -7.12 -7.28 -12.00
N HIS A 118 -6.46 -6.13 -12.12
CA HIS A 118 -6.18 -5.47 -13.38
C HIS A 118 -5.30 -6.34 -14.28
N VAL A 119 -4.18 -6.84 -13.75
CA VAL A 119 -3.26 -7.73 -14.46
C VAL A 119 -3.98 -9.00 -14.93
N TYR A 120 -4.79 -9.59 -14.05
CA TYR A 120 -5.57 -10.77 -14.42
C TYR A 120 -6.54 -10.49 -15.58
N ALA A 121 -7.34 -9.43 -15.49
CA ALA A 121 -8.38 -9.15 -16.45
C ALA A 121 -7.85 -8.68 -17.81
N THR A 122 -6.79 -7.87 -17.80
CA THR A 122 -6.25 -7.21 -18.99
C THR A 122 -5.24 -8.11 -19.72
N TYR A 123 -4.39 -8.82 -18.98
CA TYR A 123 -3.26 -9.53 -19.58
C TYR A 123 -3.37 -11.04 -19.54
N ILE A 124 -3.93 -11.61 -18.47
CA ILE A 124 -3.93 -13.08 -18.29
C ILE A 124 -5.17 -13.71 -18.89
N LYS A 125 -6.36 -13.22 -18.53
CA LYS A 125 -7.67 -13.73 -18.97
C LYS A 125 -7.81 -13.76 -20.51
N PRO A 126 -7.47 -12.70 -21.26
CA PRO A 126 -7.72 -12.68 -22.70
C PRO A 126 -6.84 -13.65 -23.50
N LYS A 127 -5.74 -14.14 -22.91
CA LYS A 127 -4.81 -15.05 -23.59
C LYS A 127 -5.39 -16.44 -23.86
N ASN A 128 -6.59 -16.77 -23.32
CA ASN A 128 -7.31 -18.03 -23.55
C ASN A 128 -6.42 -19.28 -23.50
N LEU A 129 -5.34 -19.23 -22.70
CA LEU A 129 -4.48 -20.37 -22.49
C LEU A 129 -5.33 -21.46 -21.86
N VAL A 130 -5.18 -22.70 -22.33
CA VAL A 130 -5.86 -23.86 -21.75
C VAL A 130 -5.34 -24.01 -20.32
N TYR A 131 -6.00 -23.34 -19.37
CA TYR A 131 -5.67 -23.46 -17.96
C TYR A 131 -5.92 -24.91 -17.55
N ILE A 132 -4.93 -25.54 -16.93
CA ILE A 132 -5.14 -26.84 -16.31
C ILE A 132 -5.87 -26.62 -14.99
N ASP A 133 -7.20 -26.50 -15.03
CA ASP A 133 -8.00 -26.26 -13.83
C ASP A 133 -7.91 -27.48 -12.90
N GLY A 134 -7.36 -27.27 -11.70
CA GLY A 134 -7.14 -28.31 -10.70
C GLY A 134 -5.75 -28.97 -10.74
N GLY A 135 -4.88 -28.56 -11.67
CA GLY A 135 -3.46 -28.94 -11.69
C GLY A 135 -2.63 -28.19 -10.64
N LYS A 136 -1.31 -28.42 -10.65
CA LYS A 136 -0.32 -27.63 -9.93
C LYS A 136 0.58 -26.99 -10.97
N SER A 137 0.72 -25.66 -10.95
CA SER A 137 1.64 -24.96 -11.86
C SER A 137 3.03 -25.59 -11.79
N THR A 138 3.70 -25.70 -12.94
CA THR A 138 5.07 -26.24 -13.03
C THR A 138 6.02 -25.44 -12.12
N GLN A 139 5.76 -24.14 -11.99
CA GLN A 139 6.54 -23.22 -11.17
C GLN A 139 6.00 -23.03 -9.75
N SER A 140 4.89 -23.68 -9.38
CA SER A 140 4.26 -23.56 -8.06
C SER A 140 5.20 -23.91 -6.90
N LYS A 141 6.06 -24.92 -7.08
CA LYS A 141 7.03 -25.33 -6.04
C LYS A 141 8.09 -24.26 -5.82
N LEU A 142 8.64 -23.72 -6.91
CA LEU A 142 9.64 -22.65 -6.87
C LEU A 142 9.04 -21.36 -6.34
N MET A 143 7.86 -20.95 -6.82
CA MET A 143 7.17 -19.77 -6.29
C MET A 143 6.79 -19.93 -4.80
N GLY A 144 6.68 -21.18 -4.33
CA GLY A 144 6.57 -21.49 -2.91
C GLY A 144 7.77 -21.01 -2.07
N THR A 145 8.99 -21.00 -2.61
CA THR A 145 10.20 -20.55 -1.90
C THR A 145 10.25 -19.02 -1.79
N PHE A 146 9.84 -18.29 -2.83
CA PHE A 146 9.84 -16.82 -2.86
C PHE A 146 8.71 -16.20 -2.03
N ARG A 147 7.73 -17.01 -1.64
CA ARG A 147 6.51 -16.56 -0.97
C ARG A 147 6.77 -15.72 0.28
N GLN A 148 7.76 -16.10 1.08
CA GLN A 148 8.04 -15.38 2.32
C GLN A 148 8.64 -14.01 2.05
N ASP A 149 9.44 -13.86 1.00
CA ASP A 149 10.03 -12.58 0.57
C ASP A 149 8.92 -11.61 0.13
N PHE A 150 7.91 -12.10 -0.60
CA PHE A 150 6.73 -11.30 -0.93
C PHE A 150 5.96 -10.85 0.32
N VAL A 151 5.74 -11.75 1.28
CA VAL A 151 5.05 -11.40 2.53
C VAL A 151 5.84 -10.33 3.30
N SER A 152 7.16 -10.45 3.37
CA SER A 152 8.04 -9.47 4.01
C SER A 152 7.97 -8.11 3.31
N ALA A 153 8.07 -8.08 1.98
CA ALA A 153 7.98 -6.86 1.18
C ALA A 153 6.62 -6.16 1.34
N ILE A 154 5.51 -6.90 1.30
CA ILE A 154 4.17 -6.32 1.49
C ILE A 154 4.02 -5.74 2.90
N ARG A 155 4.57 -6.39 3.93
CA ARG A 155 4.54 -5.87 5.31
C ARG A 155 5.35 -4.59 5.43
N GLY A 156 6.54 -4.53 4.82
CA GLY A 156 7.37 -3.33 4.77
C GLY A 156 6.66 -2.15 4.10
N LEU A 157 6.05 -2.38 2.94
CA LEU A 157 5.26 -1.36 2.24
C LEU A 157 4.05 -0.92 3.07
N ALA A 158 3.28 -1.86 3.60
CA ALA A 158 2.08 -1.54 4.38
C ALA A 158 2.42 -0.72 5.63
N HIS A 159 3.50 -1.05 6.34
CA HIS A 159 3.98 -0.24 7.46
C HIS A 159 4.35 1.18 7.02
N THR A 160 5.14 1.29 5.95
CA THR A 160 5.61 2.59 5.43
C THR A 160 4.44 3.48 5.04
N VAL A 161 3.51 2.95 4.26
CA VAL A 161 2.35 3.71 3.79
C VAL A 161 1.45 4.12 4.95
N SER A 162 1.15 3.23 5.90
CA SER A 162 0.32 3.59 7.07
C SER A 162 0.96 4.68 7.94
N THR A 163 2.29 4.70 8.05
CA THR A 163 3.01 5.74 8.80
C THR A 163 2.87 7.10 8.11
N LEU A 164 3.05 7.12 6.78
CA LEU A 164 2.94 8.33 5.96
C LEU A 164 1.49 8.83 5.82
N GLU A 165 0.51 7.93 5.88
CA GLU A 165 -0.91 8.29 5.85
C GLU A 165 -1.33 9.09 7.09
N ILE A 166 -0.71 8.80 8.25
CA ILE A 166 -0.93 9.54 9.51
C ILE A 166 -0.13 10.87 9.53
N GLY A 167 0.72 11.13 8.53
CA GLY A 167 1.56 12.33 8.45
C GLY A 167 2.86 12.23 9.24
N CYS A 168 3.29 11.01 9.60
CA CYS A 168 4.56 10.78 10.27
C CYS A 168 5.67 10.47 9.28
N LEU A 169 6.87 11.00 9.52
CA LEU A 169 8.06 10.61 8.76
C LEU A 169 8.50 9.19 9.11
N VAL A 170 8.89 8.45 8.07
CA VAL A 170 9.47 7.12 8.18
C VAL A 170 10.99 7.27 8.31
N LYS A 171 11.61 6.46 9.19
CA LYS A 171 13.07 6.46 9.33
C LYS A 171 13.74 5.96 8.04
N PRO A 172 14.86 6.55 7.58
CA PRO A 172 15.58 6.09 6.40
C PRO A 172 15.92 4.59 6.42
N SER A 173 16.28 4.06 7.59
CA SER A 173 16.59 2.64 7.78
C SER A 173 15.43 1.69 7.41
N VAL A 174 14.18 2.14 7.49
CA VAL A 174 13.01 1.36 7.09
C VAL A 174 12.92 1.27 5.57
N PHE A 175 13.22 2.36 4.86
CA PHE A 175 13.31 2.35 3.40
C PHE A 175 14.48 1.49 2.92
N GLU A 176 15.64 1.59 3.57
CA GLU A 176 16.81 0.72 3.27
C GLU A 176 16.46 -0.76 3.44
N GLN A 177 15.83 -1.13 4.55
CA GLN A 177 15.38 -2.49 4.79
C GLN A 177 14.39 -2.95 3.72
N TYR A 178 13.42 -2.10 3.36
CA TYR A 178 12.43 -2.45 2.35
C TYR A 178 13.05 -2.62 0.96
N ASN A 179 13.98 -1.75 0.57
CA ASN A 179 14.75 -1.87 -0.67
C ASN A 179 15.55 -3.19 -0.74
N GLN A 180 16.11 -3.64 0.38
CA GLN A 180 16.78 -4.95 0.45
C GLN A 180 15.81 -6.11 0.21
N GLU A 181 14.58 -6.03 0.73
CA GLU A 181 13.55 -7.04 0.48
C GLU A 181 13.11 -7.05 -0.99
N LEU A 182 12.98 -5.87 -1.62
CA LEU A 182 12.69 -5.77 -3.05
C LEU A 182 13.82 -6.32 -3.91
N LYS A 183 15.08 -6.06 -3.55
CA LYS A 183 16.24 -6.60 -4.26
C LYS A 183 16.28 -8.13 -4.21
N LYS A 184 15.95 -8.75 -3.07
CA LYS A 184 15.84 -10.21 -2.96
C LYS A 184 14.76 -10.75 -3.90
N LEU A 185 13.62 -10.07 -3.99
CA LEU A 185 12.56 -10.44 -4.92
C LEU A 185 13.02 -10.31 -6.38
N GLU A 186 13.73 -9.25 -6.73
CA GLU A 186 14.31 -9.05 -8.05
C GLU A 186 15.28 -10.17 -8.43
N GLU A 187 16.20 -10.53 -7.52
CA GLU A 187 17.16 -11.62 -7.74
C GLU A 187 16.47 -12.97 -7.91
N ASN A 188 15.46 -13.25 -7.06
CA ASN A 188 14.66 -14.47 -7.12
C ASN A 188 13.87 -14.58 -8.43
N LEU A 189 13.16 -13.52 -8.83
CA LEU A 189 12.37 -13.51 -10.06
C LEU A 189 13.25 -13.49 -11.31
N GLY A 190 14.43 -12.86 -11.24
CA GLY A 190 15.43 -12.89 -12.29
C GLY A 190 15.85 -14.30 -12.70
N SER A 191 15.81 -15.26 -11.76
CA SER A 191 16.11 -16.68 -12.05
C SER A 191 15.08 -17.39 -12.93
N VAL A 192 13.88 -16.81 -13.09
CA VAL A 192 12.75 -17.36 -13.87
C VAL A 192 12.13 -16.34 -14.83
N LYS A 193 12.92 -15.33 -15.20
CA LYS A 193 12.50 -14.24 -16.08
C LYS A 193 12.13 -14.73 -17.48
N ASP A 194 12.80 -15.77 -17.96
CA ASP A 194 12.50 -16.43 -19.23
C ASP A 194 11.07 -17.01 -19.25
N VAL A 195 10.60 -17.55 -18.12
CA VAL A 195 9.24 -18.08 -17.99
C VAL A 195 8.20 -16.95 -18.02
N SER A 196 8.46 -15.85 -17.31
CA SER A 196 7.52 -14.71 -17.28
C SER A 196 7.41 -14.06 -18.66
N GLU A 197 8.54 -13.86 -19.34
CA GLU A 197 8.61 -13.31 -20.71
C GLU A 197 7.95 -14.24 -21.73
N ALA A 198 8.17 -15.55 -21.66
CA ALA A 198 7.51 -16.54 -22.52
C ALA A 198 5.97 -16.52 -22.33
N ASN A 199 5.51 -16.26 -21.11
CA ASN A 199 4.10 -16.07 -20.81
C ASN A 199 3.59 -14.66 -21.19
N GLY A 200 4.43 -13.84 -21.81
CA GLY A 200 4.16 -12.53 -22.35
C GLY A 200 3.98 -11.46 -21.27
N PHE A 201 4.80 -11.51 -20.23
CA PHE A 201 4.99 -10.41 -19.29
C PHE A 201 5.65 -9.23 -20.01
N ALA A 202 5.03 -8.05 -19.93
CA ALA A 202 5.54 -6.81 -20.49
C ALA A 202 5.61 -5.76 -19.39
N ARG A 203 6.79 -5.64 -18.76
CA ARG A 203 7.00 -4.84 -17.55
C ARG A 203 6.61 -3.39 -17.74
N GLU A 204 7.07 -2.76 -18.83
CA GLU A 204 6.87 -1.34 -19.11
C GLU A 204 5.40 -1.01 -19.40
N ALA A 205 4.70 -1.90 -20.11
CA ALA A 205 3.28 -1.74 -20.40
C ALA A 205 2.46 -1.76 -19.11
N ILE A 206 2.71 -2.76 -18.25
CA ILE A 206 2.02 -2.88 -16.95
C ILE A 206 2.37 -1.70 -16.05
N GLU A 207 3.64 -1.29 -16.00
CA GLU A 207 4.12 -0.15 -15.20
C GLU A 207 3.34 1.13 -15.52
N SER A 208 3.14 1.42 -16.82
CA SER A 208 2.42 2.60 -17.27
C SER A 208 0.97 2.66 -16.78
N GLU A 209 0.32 1.50 -16.62
CA GLU A 209 -1.08 1.40 -16.19
C GLU A 209 -1.23 1.42 -14.66
N ILE A 210 -0.25 0.90 -13.92
CA ILE A 210 -0.28 0.86 -12.45
C ILE A 210 0.27 2.14 -11.80
N LEU A 211 1.14 2.88 -12.50
CA LEU A 211 1.76 4.09 -11.97
C LEU A 211 0.72 5.13 -11.49
N PRO A 212 -0.36 5.45 -12.24
CA PRO A 212 -1.40 6.38 -11.77
C PRO A 212 -2.12 5.89 -10.51
N LEU A 213 -2.27 4.57 -10.36
CA LEU A 213 -2.92 3.97 -9.19
C LEU A 213 -2.11 4.16 -7.92
N TRP A 214 -0.77 4.13 -8.01
CA TRP A 214 0.13 4.40 -6.89
C TRP A 214 0.39 5.88 -6.66
N LYS A 215 0.44 6.72 -7.69
CA LYS A 215 0.54 8.18 -7.52
C LYS A 215 -0.61 8.75 -6.71
N SER A 216 -1.81 8.21 -6.91
CA SER A 216 -3.00 8.59 -6.16
C SER A 216 -3.18 7.88 -4.80
N LEU A 217 -2.11 7.27 -4.26
CA LEU A 217 -2.14 6.54 -2.99
C LEU A 217 -2.55 7.41 -1.81
N PHE A 218 -2.02 8.63 -1.73
CA PHE A 218 -2.28 9.58 -0.64
C PHE A 218 -3.32 10.66 -1.01
N GLU A 219 -3.93 10.57 -2.18
CA GLU A 219 -4.93 11.52 -2.65
C GLU A 219 -6.33 11.14 -2.15
N THR A 220 -6.98 12.05 -1.43
CA THR A 220 -8.31 11.83 -0.82
C THR A 220 -9.42 11.60 -1.86
N ASN A 221 -9.25 12.10 -3.08
CA ASN A 221 -10.25 12.07 -4.16
C ASN A 221 -9.84 11.21 -5.37
N SER A 222 -8.89 10.28 -5.19
CA SER A 222 -8.43 9.37 -6.23
C SER A 222 -9.61 8.65 -6.91
N GLN A 223 -9.64 8.64 -8.24
CA GLN A 223 -10.49 7.71 -9.00
C GLN A 223 -10.03 6.29 -8.73
N VAL A 224 -10.61 5.72 -7.70
CA VAL A 224 -10.55 4.33 -7.32
C VAL A 224 -11.00 3.51 -8.55
N ILE A 225 -10.07 2.86 -9.27
CA ILE A 225 -10.38 1.90 -10.36
C ILE A 225 -11.60 1.08 -9.92
N LYS A 226 -12.71 1.14 -10.67
CA LYS A 226 -13.93 0.46 -10.22
C LYS A 226 -13.61 -1.02 -10.07
N LEU A 227 -13.87 -1.51 -8.86
CA LEU A 227 -13.69 -2.91 -8.53
C LEU A 227 -14.76 -3.70 -9.31
N ASP A 228 -14.35 -4.42 -10.35
CA ASP A 228 -15.29 -5.29 -11.06
C ASP A 228 -15.61 -6.49 -10.16
N LYS A 229 -16.89 -6.61 -9.77
CA LYS A 229 -17.38 -7.72 -8.95
C LYS A 229 -17.29 -9.05 -9.71
N THR A 230 -17.35 -9.01 -11.04
CA THR A 230 -17.22 -10.18 -11.93
C THR A 230 -15.81 -10.72 -11.92
N ILE A 231 -14.81 -9.84 -12.02
CA ILE A 231 -13.39 -10.25 -11.93
C ILE A 231 -13.08 -10.87 -10.57
N ASN A 232 -13.64 -10.31 -9.49
CA ASN A 232 -13.47 -10.91 -8.15
C ASN A 232 -14.01 -12.34 -8.09
N SER A 233 -15.24 -12.56 -8.56
CA SER A 233 -15.86 -13.88 -8.48
C SER A 233 -15.11 -14.89 -9.35
N GLU A 234 -14.67 -14.50 -10.54
CA GLU A 234 -13.89 -15.35 -11.44
C GLU A 234 -12.52 -15.70 -10.87
N LEU A 235 -11.77 -14.70 -10.39
CA LEU A 235 -10.44 -14.90 -9.84
C LEU A 235 -10.50 -15.80 -8.59
N LEU A 236 -11.51 -15.62 -7.73
CA LEU A 236 -11.70 -16.38 -6.49
C LEU A 236 -12.39 -17.74 -6.67
N ARG A 237 -13.05 -17.98 -7.81
CA ARG A 237 -13.82 -19.20 -8.06
C ARG A 237 -13.04 -20.49 -7.77
N PRO A 238 -11.76 -20.64 -8.18
CA PRO A 238 -11.00 -21.85 -7.90
C PRO A 238 -10.85 -22.12 -6.39
N LEU A 239 -10.59 -21.07 -5.60
CA LEU A 239 -10.42 -21.18 -4.15
C LEU A 239 -11.75 -21.48 -3.44
N LEU A 240 -12.85 -20.88 -3.90
CA LEU A 240 -14.18 -21.14 -3.35
C LEU A 240 -14.62 -22.59 -3.60
N ASN A 241 -14.33 -23.13 -4.78
CA ASN A 241 -14.65 -24.51 -5.12
C ASN A 241 -13.90 -25.51 -4.22
N GLU A 242 -12.64 -25.25 -3.88
CA GLU A 242 -11.89 -26.05 -2.92
C GLU A 242 -12.45 -25.99 -1.51
N LEU A 243 -12.74 -24.77 -1.03
CA LEU A 243 -13.31 -24.60 0.31
C LEU A 243 -14.61 -25.37 0.44
N ASN A 244 -15.47 -25.31 -0.59
CA ASN A 244 -16.71 -26.09 -0.63
C ASN A 244 -16.45 -27.60 -0.62
N LYS A 245 -15.46 -28.10 -1.37
CA LYS A 245 -15.06 -29.52 -1.35
C LYS A 245 -14.55 -29.96 0.02
N GLU A 246 -13.72 -29.16 0.68
CA GLU A 246 -13.23 -29.45 2.05
C GLU A 246 -14.37 -29.46 3.07
N VAL A 247 -15.29 -28.48 2.99
CA VAL A 247 -16.47 -28.43 3.87
C VAL A 247 -17.35 -29.65 3.67
N CYS A 248 -17.65 -30.02 2.41
CA CYS A 248 -18.41 -31.23 2.10
C CYS A 248 -17.73 -32.51 2.57
N ALA A 249 -16.40 -32.60 2.49
CA ALA A 249 -15.63 -33.75 2.94
C ALA A 249 -15.56 -33.88 4.48
N ARG A 250 -15.69 -32.77 5.22
CA ARG A 250 -15.74 -32.76 6.69
C ARG A 250 -17.15 -32.98 7.25
N SER A 251 -18.18 -32.94 6.40
CA SER A 251 -19.59 -33.17 6.78
C SER A 251 -20.09 -34.59 6.51
N LEU A 252 -19.22 -35.47 6.01
CA LEU A 252 -19.43 -36.92 5.84
C LEU A 252 -18.68 -37.67 6.94
#